data_AF-A0A431ICX4-F1
#
_entry.id   AF-A0A431ICX4-F1
#
_cell.length_a   1.000
_cell.length_b   1.000
_cell.length_c   1.000
_cell.angle_alpha   90.00
_cell.angle_beta   90.00
_cell.angle_gamma   90.00
#
_symmetry.space_group_name_H-M   'P 1'
#
loop_
_entity.id
_entity.type
_entity.pdbx_description
1 polymer ?
#
loop_
_entity_poly.entity_id
_entity_poly.type
_entity_poly.pdbx_seq_one_letter_code
_entity_poly.pdbx_strand_id
1 'polypeptide(L)'
;MTDLNTALDAFNTVANNAQAAYWERMKFTYAPPPKVTYTIGKKFAKYVTNDSSVFAFVDLSNGDILKPATWAKPAKHARGNIYSPSNGAEALNGCHIKYLK
;
A
#
# COMPACT_ATOMS: atom_id res chain seq x y z
N MET A 1 13.13 -15.35 -8.82
CA MET A 1 12.28 -15.13 -7.63
C MET A 1 12.62 -13.72 -7.16
N THR A 2 11.71 -12.76 -7.28
CA THR A 2 11.99 -11.37 -6.91
C THR A 2 12.20 -11.31 -5.40
N ASP A 3 13.30 -10.69 -4.94
CA ASP A 3 13.56 -10.55 -3.52
C ASP A 3 12.42 -9.79 -2.83
N LEU A 4 12.04 -10.23 -1.63
CA LEU A 4 10.93 -9.65 -0.85
C LEU A 4 11.07 -8.13 -0.70
N ASN A 5 12.28 -7.64 -0.40
CA ASN A 5 12.54 -6.21 -0.24
C ASN A 5 12.30 -5.46 -1.55
N THR A 6 12.75 -6.00 -2.68
CA THR A 6 12.52 -5.42 -4.01
C THR A 6 11.03 -5.33 -4.34
N ALA A 7 10.25 -6.38 -4.00
CA ALA A 7 8.80 -6.37 -4.21
C ALA A 7 8.07 -5.37 -3.29
N LEU A 8 8.51 -5.25 -2.02
CA LEU A 8 7.99 -4.25 -1.08
C LEU A 8 8.29 -2.82 -1.52
N ASP A 9 9.49 -2.57 -2.06
CA ASP A 9 9.90 -1.27 -2.60
C ASP A 9 9.15 -0.91 -3.89
N ALA A 10 8.92 -1.90 -4.76
CA ALA A 10 8.10 -1.73 -5.96
C ALA A 10 6.67 -1.32 -5.60
N PHE A 11 6.05 -2.03 -4.64
CA PHE A 11 4.71 -1.67 -4.16
C PHE A 11 4.70 -0.30 -3.46
N ASN A 12 5.74 0.05 -2.70
CA ASN A 12 5.87 1.37 -2.10
C ASN A 12 5.89 2.49 -3.15
N THR A 13 6.61 2.26 -4.25
CA THR A 13 6.67 3.20 -5.40
C THR A 13 5.30 3.36 -6.04
N VAL A 14 4.59 2.25 -6.28
CA VAL A 14 3.22 2.26 -6.82
C VAL A 14 2.27 3.05 -5.92
N ALA A 15 2.31 2.81 -4.60
CA ALA A 15 1.46 3.50 -3.63
C ALA A 15 1.72 5.03 -3.60
N ASN A 16 2.99 5.44 -3.60
CA ASN A 16 3.35 6.87 -3.62
C ASN A 16 2.97 7.54 -4.95
N ASN A 17 3.14 6.86 -6.08
CA ASN A 17 2.72 7.38 -7.39
C ASN A 17 1.20 7.57 -7.46
N ALA A 18 0.43 6.66 -6.89
CA ALA A 18 -1.02 6.78 -6.82
C ALA A 18 -1.48 7.97 -5.95
N GLN A 19 -0.77 8.24 -4.83
CA GLN A 19 -1.01 9.43 -4.01
C GLN A 19 -0.69 10.71 -4.79
N ALA A 20 0.46 10.77 -5.46
CA ALA A 20 0.87 11.92 -6.26
C ALA A 20 -0.13 12.20 -7.39
N ALA A 21 -0.53 11.19 -8.16
CA ALA A 21 -1.49 11.32 -9.25
C ALA A 21 -2.86 11.83 -8.76
N TYR A 22 -3.32 11.38 -7.59
CA TYR A 22 -4.56 11.89 -6.99
C TYR A 22 -4.42 13.36 -6.59
N TRP A 23 -3.29 13.73 -5.99
CA TRP A 23 -3.01 15.10 -5.56
C TRP A 23 -2.98 16.09 -6.74
N GLU A 24 -2.32 15.71 -7.83
CA GLU A 24 -2.28 16.47 -9.08
C GLU A 24 -3.66 16.61 -9.72
N ARG A 25 -4.42 15.50 -9.79
CA ARG A 25 -5.79 15.51 -10.33
C ARG A 25 -6.72 16.44 -9.56
N MET A 26 -6.56 16.49 -8.24
CA MET A 26 -7.37 17.36 -7.35
C MET A 26 -6.84 18.79 -7.25
N LYS A 27 -5.64 19.07 -7.80
CA LYS A 27 -4.99 20.39 -7.78
C LYS A 27 -4.82 20.96 -6.37
N PHE A 28 -4.48 20.12 -5.40
CA PHE A 28 -4.25 20.56 -4.03
C PHE A 28 -2.94 21.36 -3.93
N THR A 29 -3.01 22.57 -3.37
CA THR A 29 -1.87 23.50 -3.26
C THR A 29 -1.43 23.78 -1.82
N TYR A 30 -2.23 23.38 -0.83
CA TYR A 30 -2.00 23.71 0.58
C TYR A 30 -0.96 22.81 1.28
N ALA A 31 -0.62 21.66 0.68
CA ALA A 31 0.33 20.70 1.23
C ALA A 31 0.90 19.80 0.11
N PRO A 32 2.04 19.14 0.33
CA PRO A 32 2.54 18.09 -0.56
C PRO A 32 1.69 16.80 -0.43
N PRO A 33 1.75 15.90 -1.43
CA PRO A 33 1.06 14.61 -1.37
C PRO A 33 1.46 13.78 -0.15
N PRO A 34 0.53 13.03 0.48
CA PRO A 34 0.85 12.12 1.56
C PRO A 34 1.85 11.05 1.10
N LYS A 35 2.94 10.91 1.87
CA LYS A 35 4.00 9.94 1.57
C LYS A 35 3.71 8.64 2.30
N VAL A 36 3.76 7.53 1.58
CA VAL A 36 3.64 6.17 2.14
C VAL A 36 5.04 5.64 2.43
N THR A 37 5.21 5.09 3.62
CA THR A 37 6.43 4.39 4.06
C THR A 37 6.04 3.06 4.69
N TYR A 38 6.96 2.11 4.78
CA TYR A 38 6.66 0.80 5.38
C TYR A 38 7.67 0.38 6.44
N THR A 39 7.22 -0.47 7.35
CA THR A 39 8.06 -1.13 8.35
C THR A 39 7.79 -2.62 8.31
N ILE A 40 8.85 -3.42 8.29
CA ILE A 40 8.77 -4.88 8.26
C ILE A 40 8.58 -5.39 9.70
N GLY A 41 7.46 -6.08 9.95
CA GLY A 41 7.21 -6.80 11.20
C GLY A 41 7.48 -8.30 11.06
N LYS A 42 7.06 -9.08 12.07
CA LYS A 42 7.26 -10.55 12.06
C LYS A 42 6.45 -11.27 10.98
N LYS A 43 5.19 -10.88 10.78
CA LYS A 43 4.27 -11.52 9.83
C LYS A 43 3.86 -10.60 8.69
N PHE A 44 3.77 -9.30 8.96
CA PHE A 44 3.30 -8.32 8.00
C PHE A 44 4.29 -7.17 7.85
N ALA A 45 4.48 -6.67 6.63
CA ALA A 45 4.95 -5.31 6.43
C ALA A 45 3.75 -4.36 6.57
N LYS A 46 3.91 -3.32 7.40
CA LYS A 46 2.87 -2.31 7.62
C LYS A 46 3.24 -1.03 6.88
N TYR A 47 2.36 -0.58 6.01
CA TYR A 47 2.49 0.68 5.28
C TYR A 47 1.72 1.78 6.02
N VAL A 48 2.38 2.89 6.29
CA VAL A 48 1.86 4.03 7.04
C VAL A 48 2.12 5.31 6.24
N THR A 49 1.11 6.16 6.17
CA THR A 49 1.22 7.50 5.60
C THR A 49 1.72 8.49 6.65
N ASN A 50 2.37 9.57 6.21
CA ASN A 50 2.94 10.59 7.10
C ASN A 50 1.91 11.30 8.00
N ASP A 51 0.61 11.22 7.68
CA ASP A 51 -0.51 11.71 8.50
C ASP A 51 -0.94 10.72 9.60
N SER A 52 -0.14 9.68 9.88
CA SER A 52 -0.41 8.63 10.87
C SER A 52 -1.65 7.78 10.56
N SER A 53 -1.93 7.54 9.28
CA SER A 53 -2.92 6.54 8.84
C SER A 53 -2.25 5.25 8.36
N VAL A 54 -2.85 4.09 8.65
CA VAL A 54 -2.39 2.83 8.04
C VAL A 54 -2.92 2.76 6.63
N PHE A 55 -2.02 2.57 5.67
CA PHE A 55 -2.34 2.45 4.26
C PHE A 55 -2.70 1.01 3.86
N ALA A 56 -1.81 0.07 4.19
CA ALA A 56 -1.93 -1.33 3.84
C ALA A 56 -1.12 -2.22 4.79
N PHE A 57 -1.43 -3.50 4.78
CA PHE A 57 -0.55 -4.55 5.29
C PHE A 57 -0.18 -5.48 4.15
N VAL A 58 1.05 -5.99 4.15
CA VAL A 58 1.48 -7.04 3.21
C VAL A 58 1.88 -8.25 4.02
N ASP A 59 1.27 -9.41 3.77
CA ASP A 59 1.67 -10.67 4.40
C ASP A 59 2.99 -11.15 3.80
N LEU A 60 4.01 -11.30 4.65
CA LEU A 60 5.37 -11.62 4.22
C LEU A 60 5.52 -13.07 3.76
N SER A 61 4.57 -13.94 4.12
CA SER A 61 4.62 -15.36 3.74
C SER A 61 4.19 -15.61 2.31
N ASN A 62 3.29 -14.79 1.76
CA ASN A 62 2.69 -15.01 0.44
C ASN A 62 2.61 -13.75 -0.45
N GLY A 63 2.90 -12.57 0.09
CA GLY A 63 2.86 -11.30 -0.64
C GLY A 63 1.48 -10.66 -0.74
N ASP A 64 0.46 -11.16 -0.03
CA ASP A 64 -0.90 -10.64 -0.14
C ASP A 64 -1.01 -9.24 0.43
N ILE A 65 -1.63 -8.35 -0.35
CA ILE A 65 -1.93 -6.98 0.06
C ILE A 65 -3.29 -6.97 0.74
N LEU A 66 -3.31 -6.58 2.00
CA LEU A 66 -4.47 -6.58 2.88
C LEU A 66 -4.83 -5.14 3.26
N LYS A 67 -6.13 -4.85 3.26
CA LYS A 67 -6.65 -3.57 3.75
C LYS A 67 -6.53 -3.52 5.28
N PRO A 68 -6.20 -2.38 5.91
CA PRO A 68 -6.25 -2.25 7.36
C PRO A 68 -7.69 -2.40 7.88
N ALA A 69 -7.89 -3.24 8.90
CA ALA A 69 -9.13 -3.28 9.68
C ALA A 69 -9.02 -2.44 10.96
N THR A 70 -7.81 -2.39 11.52
CA THR A 70 -7.43 -1.52 12.65
C THR A 70 -5.99 -1.07 12.46
N TRP A 71 -5.48 -0.22 13.35
CA TRP A 71 -4.08 0.18 13.38
C TRP A 71 -3.07 -1.00 13.40
N ALA A 72 -3.44 -2.08 14.10
CA ALA A 72 -2.53 -3.21 14.35
C ALA A 72 -2.89 -4.48 13.56
N LYS A 73 -4.05 -4.53 12.89
CA LYS A 73 -4.55 -5.76 12.27
C LYS A 73 -5.08 -5.51 10.86
N PRO A 74 -4.70 -6.37 9.89
CA PRO A 74 -5.32 -6.37 8.56
C PRO A 74 -6.74 -6.96 8.59
N ALA A 75 -7.49 -6.65 7.54
CA ALA A 75 -8.70 -7.37 7.16
C ALA A 75 -8.34 -8.77 6.62
N LYS A 76 -9.30 -9.70 6.67
CA LYS A 76 -9.07 -11.12 6.36
C LYS A 76 -8.69 -11.41 4.90
N HIS A 77 -9.26 -10.65 3.96
CA HIS A 77 -9.15 -10.97 2.54
C HIS A 77 -8.12 -10.09 1.85
N ALA A 78 -7.39 -10.66 0.89
CA ALA A 78 -6.48 -9.95 0.01
C ALA A 78 -7.22 -8.98 -0.93
N ARG A 79 -6.50 -7.99 -1.44
CA ARG A 79 -6.95 -7.03 -2.47
C ARG A 79 -6.11 -7.10 -3.74
N GLY A 80 -4.92 -7.67 -3.63
CA GLY A 80 -3.94 -7.90 -4.67
C GLY A 80 -2.72 -8.58 -4.06
N ASN A 81 -1.63 -8.66 -4.81
CA ASN A 81 -0.40 -9.30 -4.36
C ASN A 81 0.83 -8.50 -4.86
N ILE A 82 1.85 -8.35 -4.02
CA ILE A 82 3.06 -7.59 -4.40
C ILE A 82 3.88 -8.27 -5.49
N TYR A 83 3.71 -9.58 -5.68
CA TYR A 83 4.36 -10.35 -6.74
C TYR A 83 3.55 -10.39 -8.03
N SER A 84 2.42 -9.67 -8.10
CA SER A 84 1.66 -9.55 -9.35
C SER A 84 2.49 -8.81 -10.41
N PRO A 85 2.21 -9.03 -11.72
CA PRO A 85 2.89 -8.28 -12.79
C PRO A 85 2.74 -6.76 -12.68
N SER A 86 1.71 -6.30 -11.98
CA SER A 86 1.41 -4.90 -11.71
C SER A 86 1.99 -4.39 -10.38
N ASN A 87 2.85 -5.16 -9.71
CA ASN A 87 3.48 -4.82 -8.43
C ASN A 87 2.46 -4.38 -7.36
N GLY A 88 1.28 -5.01 -7.34
CA GLY A 88 0.21 -4.68 -6.40
C GLY A 88 -0.70 -3.51 -6.78
N ALA A 89 -0.53 -2.87 -7.94
CA ALA A 89 -1.39 -1.76 -8.36
C ALA A 89 -2.88 -2.15 -8.46
N GLU A 90 -3.18 -3.43 -8.73
CA GLU A 90 -4.54 -3.96 -8.76
C GLU A 90 -5.26 -3.88 -7.41
N ALA A 91 -4.52 -3.75 -6.30
CA ALA A 91 -5.10 -3.58 -4.97
C ALA A 91 -5.64 -2.16 -4.71
N LEU A 92 -5.31 -1.19 -5.57
CA LEU A 92 -5.67 0.21 -5.41
C LEU A 92 -7.00 0.55 -6.09
N ASN A 93 -7.70 1.52 -5.50
CA ASN A 93 -8.80 2.26 -6.11
C ASN A 93 -8.48 3.75 -5.99
N GLY A 94 -7.82 4.31 -7.01
CA GLY A 94 -7.22 5.64 -6.91
C GLY A 94 -6.04 5.63 -5.92
N CYS A 95 -6.12 6.44 -4.87
CA CYS A 95 -5.05 6.61 -3.90
C CYS A 95 -5.14 5.72 -2.65
N HIS A 96 -6.08 4.78 -2.58
CA HIS A 96 -6.25 3.92 -1.40
C HIS A 96 -6.51 2.46 -1.77
N ILE A 97 -6.29 1.55 -0.81
CA ILE A 97 -6.60 0.13 -0.99
C ILE A 97 -8.11 -0.09 -1.12
N LYS A 98 -8.51 -0.74 -2.22
CA LYS A 98 -9.92 -0.96 -2.59
C LYS A 98 -10.68 -1.76 -1.52
N TYR A 99 -11.97 -1.51 -1.42
CA TYR A 99 -12.88 -2.36 -0.65
C TYR A 99 -13.24 -3.62 -1.46
N LEU A 100 -13.70 -4.68 -0.78
CA LEU A 100 -14.37 -5.77 -1.51
C LEU A 100 -15.75 -5.28 -1.91
N LYS A 101 -16.17 -5.66 -3.10
CA LYS A 101 -17.57 -5.56 -3.52
C LYS A 101 -18.31 -6.80 -3.08
#